data_AF-A0A936LJM5-F1
#
_entry.id   AF-A0A936LJM5-F1
#
_cell.length_a   1.000
_cell.length_b   1.000
_cell.length_c   1.000
_cell.angle_alpha   90.00
_cell.angle_beta   90.00
_cell.angle_gamma   90.00
#
_symmetry.space_group_name_H-M   'P 1'
#
loop_
_entity.id
_entity.type
_entity.pdbx_description
1 polymer ?
#
loop_
_entity_poly.entity_id
_entity_poly.type
_entity_poly.pdbx_seq_one_letter_code
_entity_poly.pdbx_strand_id
1 'polypeptide(L)'
;MKNSAEISTRKTYGGRGATRPPCENASILSEKSGSVQSGNAKEPVVRMAVFNQKGGVSKTTTALNLAGALGRESVPTLLVDLDPQAHLTAIHGKVLGEAHNSVFALYQDNRPLEDLAIEWEGIGRLIPAHAELIKVDSIFGKGQRS
;
A
#
# COMPACT_ATOMS: atom_id res chain seq x y z
N MET A 1 -4.04 -42.11 -39.23
CA MET A 1 -4.90 -41.28 -38.37
C MET A 1 -4.27 -39.91 -38.25
N LYS A 2 -4.80 -38.93 -38.98
CA LYS A 2 -4.45 -37.51 -38.87
C LYS A 2 -5.46 -36.86 -37.93
N ASN A 3 -5.01 -35.94 -37.08
CA ASN A 3 -5.72 -34.66 -36.90
C ASN A 3 -4.75 -33.60 -36.40
N SER A 4 -4.50 -32.63 -37.27
CA SER A 4 -3.85 -31.34 -37.04
C SER A 4 -4.88 -30.34 -36.50
N ALA A 5 -4.40 -29.31 -35.80
CA ALA A 5 -4.89 -27.94 -35.99
C ALA A 5 -3.88 -26.94 -35.37
N GLU A 6 -3.06 -26.34 -36.24
CA GLU A 6 -2.65 -24.94 -36.09
C GLU A 6 -3.87 -24.06 -36.43
N ILE A 7 -4.03 -22.90 -35.76
CA ILE A 7 -4.60 -21.65 -36.33
C ILE A 7 -4.23 -20.46 -35.44
N SER A 8 -3.67 -19.45 -36.11
CA SER A 8 -3.42 -18.06 -35.72
C SER A 8 -4.70 -17.25 -35.59
N THR A 9 -4.80 -16.30 -34.64
CA THR A 9 -5.49 -15.02 -34.88
C THR A 9 -5.00 -13.90 -33.94
N ARG A 10 -4.52 -12.80 -34.53
CA ARG A 10 -4.61 -11.45 -33.94
C ARG A 10 -6.07 -10.99 -33.98
N LYS A 11 -6.55 -10.34 -32.92
CA LYS A 11 -7.40 -9.12 -32.93
C LYS A 11 -7.53 -8.61 -31.49
N THR A 12 -6.86 -7.52 -31.13
CA THR A 12 -7.41 -6.15 -31.04
C THR A 12 -8.65 -6.02 -30.16
N TYR A 13 -8.48 -5.44 -28.97
CA TYR A 13 -9.41 -4.45 -28.44
C TYR A 13 -8.71 -3.10 -28.50
N GLY A 14 -9.07 -2.30 -29.51
CA GLY A 14 -8.89 -0.87 -29.47
C GLY A 14 -10.08 -0.20 -28.78
N GLY A 15 -9.84 0.97 -28.20
CA GLY A 15 -10.88 1.99 -28.06
C GLY A 15 -11.20 2.50 -26.65
N ARG A 16 -10.26 3.20 -25.99
CA ARG A 16 -10.37 4.63 -25.62
C ARG A 16 -9.29 5.05 -24.59
N GLY A 17 -8.29 5.77 -25.10
CA GLY A 17 -7.67 6.95 -24.50
C GLY A 17 -7.18 6.93 -23.05
N ALA A 18 -5.91 6.55 -22.86
CA ALA A 18 -4.94 7.27 -22.01
C ALA A 18 -3.55 6.64 -22.22
N THR A 19 -2.95 6.90 -23.39
CA THR A 19 -1.53 6.61 -23.62
C THR A 19 -0.71 7.45 -22.65
N ARG A 20 0.01 6.80 -21.72
CA ARG A 20 1.07 7.45 -20.95
C ARG A 20 2.09 8.06 -21.94
N PRO A 21 2.60 9.28 -21.69
CA PRO A 21 3.47 9.95 -22.64
C PRO A 21 4.80 9.20 -22.80
N PRO A 22 5.40 9.23 -24.00
CA PRO A 22 6.74 8.70 -24.24
C PRO A 22 7.78 9.53 -23.48
N CYS A 23 8.75 8.85 -22.89
CA CYS A 23 9.95 9.46 -22.34
C CYS A 23 10.80 10.03 -23.48
N GLU A 24 10.61 11.31 -23.78
CA GLU A 24 11.38 12.01 -24.82
C GLU A 24 12.05 13.25 -24.20
N ASN A 25 13.36 13.12 -23.92
CA ASN A 25 14.43 13.91 -24.52
C ASN A 25 15.68 13.93 -23.64
N ALA A 26 16.72 13.28 -24.13
CA ALA A 26 18.09 13.67 -23.82
C ALA A 26 18.32 15.11 -24.30
N SER A 27 18.89 15.97 -23.47
CA SER A 27 19.47 17.22 -23.94
C SER A 27 20.89 17.36 -23.37
N ILE A 28 21.84 17.41 -24.29
CA ILE A 28 23.21 17.84 -24.07
C ILE A 28 23.25 19.36 -24.27
N LEU A 29 23.89 20.04 -23.31
CA LEU A 29 24.53 21.37 -23.31
C LEU A 29 23.72 22.66 -22.98
N SER A 30 24.22 23.28 -21.90
CA SER A 30 24.69 24.68 -21.80
C SER A 30 23.79 25.73 -21.14
N GLU A 31 24.19 26.06 -19.90
CA GLU A 31 24.18 27.37 -19.23
C GLU A 31 22.89 28.21 -19.22
N LYS A 32 22.29 28.30 -18.03
CA LYS A 32 22.24 29.57 -17.28
C LYS A 32 21.83 29.37 -15.83
N SER A 33 22.60 30.03 -14.97
CA SER A 33 22.46 30.15 -13.53
C SER A 33 21.06 30.60 -13.14
N GLY A 34 20.39 29.79 -12.31
CA GLY A 34 19.12 30.13 -11.69
C GLY A 34 18.73 29.00 -10.77
N SER A 35 18.89 29.19 -9.47
CA SER A 35 18.42 28.29 -8.43
C SER A 35 16.89 28.18 -8.49
N VAL A 36 16.38 27.26 -9.30
CA VAL A 36 14.98 26.83 -9.21
C VAL A 36 14.91 25.88 -8.03
N GLN A 37 14.43 26.38 -6.89
CA GLN A 37 13.96 25.54 -5.81
C GLN A 37 12.78 24.73 -6.36
N SER A 38 13.06 23.49 -6.78
CA SER A 38 12.07 22.53 -7.21
C SER A 38 11.21 22.19 -5.99
N GLY A 39 10.09 22.89 -5.85
CA GLY A 39 9.05 22.53 -4.91
C GLY A 39 8.64 21.09 -5.17
N ASN A 40 8.83 20.24 -4.16
CA ASN A 40 8.54 18.82 -4.18
C ASN A 40 7.04 18.60 -4.43
N ALA A 41 6.63 18.52 -5.70
CA ALA A 41 5.29 18.11 -6.07
C ALA A 41 5.15 16.63 -5.70
N LYS A 42 4.61 16.38 -4.50
CA LYS A 42 4.39 15.03 -3.98
C LYS A 42 3.56 14.26 -5.01
N GLU A 43 4.17 13.25 -5.63
CA GLU A 43 3.45 12.40 -6.59
C GLU A 43 2.16 11.87 -5.95
N PRO A 44 1.06 11.77 -6.72
CA PRO A 44 -0.23 11.40 -6.17
C PRO A 44 -0.19 9.98 -5.58
N VAL A 45 -0.39 9.89 -4.26
CA VAL A 45 -0.50 8.62 -3.54
C VAL A 45 -1.93 8.11 -3.62
N VAL A 46 -2.13 6.90 -4.16
CA VAL A 46 -3.44 6.24 -4.15
C VAL A 46 -3.66 5.57 -2.80
N ARG A 47 -4.80 5.86 -2.14
CA ARG A 47 -5.19 5.24 -0.86
C ARG A 47 -6.38 4.33 -1.08
N MET A 48 -6.26 3.06 -0.67
CA MET A 48 -7.31 2.06 -0.79
C MET A 48 -7.68 1.53 0.59
N ALA A 49 -8.97 1.58 0.93
CA ALA A 49 -9.49 1.02 2.18
C ALA A 49 -10.29 -0.26 1.89
N VAL A 50 -9.90 -1.36 2.52
CA VAL A 50 -10.59 -2.66 2.40
C VAL A 50 -11.38 -2.90 3.68
N PHE A 51 -12.67 -2.57 3.66
CA PHE A 51 -13.59 -2.73 4.78
C PHE A 51 -14.74 -3.67 4.40
N ASN A 52 -15.17 -4.51 5.34
CA ASN A 52 -16.33 -5.38 5.17
C ASN A 52 -16.80 -5.90 6.53
N GLN A 53 -18.10 -5.77 6.77
CA GLN A 53 -18.77 -5.76 8.08
C GLN A 53 -19.09 -7.17 8.61
N LYS A 54 -18.78 -8.20 7.80
CA LYS A 54 -18.90 -9.62 8.17
C LYS A 54 -17.51 -10.24 8.36
N GLY A 55 -17.37 -11.16 9.31
CA GLY A 55 -16.18 -12.01 9.46
C GLY A 55 -16.03 -12.95 8.26
N GLY A 56 -14.80 -13.31 7.87
CA GLY A 56 -14.53 -14.36 6.87
C GLY A 56 -14.62 -13.97 5.38
N VAL A 57 -14.84 -12.70 5.07
CA VAL A 57 -15.05 -12.18 3.70
C VAL A 57 -13.78 -11.73 2.97
N SER A 58 -12.69 -12.47 3.15
CA SER A 58 -11.41 -12.30 2.42
C SER A 58 -10.73 -10.92 2.47
N LYS A 59 -11.10 -9.97 3.35
CA LYS A 59 -10.50 -8.62 3.42
C LYS A 59 -8.97 -8.63 3.44
N THR A 60 -8.41 -9.34 4.41
CA THR A 60 -6.96 -9.50 4.59
C THR A 60 -6.32 -10.16 3.39
N THR A 61 -6.96 -11.20 2.84
CA THR A 61 -6.52 -11.91 1.65
C THR A 61 -6.48 -11.00 0.42
N THR A 62 -7.51 -10.16 0.22
CA THR A 62 -7.57 -9.20 -0.88
C THR A 62 -6.48 -8.14 -0.74
N ALA A 63 -6.32 -7.55 0.45
CA ALA A 63 -5.29 -6.56 0.72
C ALA A 63 -3.88 -7.12 0.47
N LEU A 64 -3.61 -8.34 0.95
CA LEU A 64 -2.33 -9.01 0.77
C LEU A 64 -2.05 -9.34 -0.70
N ASN A 65 -3.03 -9.90 -1.43
CA ASN A 65 -2.85 -10.22 -2.85
C ASN A 65 -2.65 -8.96 -3.70
N LEU A 66 -3.40 -7.90 -3.42
CA LEU A 66 -3.21 -6.63 -4.09
C LEU A 66 -1.81 -6.07 -3.83
N ALA A 67 -1.36 -6.05 -2.58
CA ALA A 67 -0.02 -5.58 -2.25
C ALA A 67 1.08 -6.45 -2.86
N GLY A 68 0.91 -7.77 -2.88
CA GLY A 68 1.85 -8.69 -3.55
C GLY A 68 1.90 -8.47 -5.06
N ALA A 69 0.77 -8.16 -5.71
CA ALA A 69 0.75 -7.79 -7.12
C ALA A 69 1.48 -6.46 -7.37
N LEU A 70 1.28 -5.46 -6.52
CA LEU A 70 1.97 -4.17 -6.59
C LEU A 70 3.48 -4.30 -6.32
N GLY A 71 3.88 -5.13 -5.35
CA GLY A 71 5.28 -5.41 -5.04
C GLY A 71 6.04 -6.04 -6.21
N ARG A 72 5.39 -6.94 -6.97
CA ARG A 72 5.96 -7.52 -8.21
C ARG A 72 6.21 -6.49 -9.30
N GLU A 73 5.36 -5.46 -9.37
CA GLU A 73 5.51 -4.33 -10.28
C GLU A 73 6.44 -3.23 -9.71
N SER A 74 7.12 -3.49 -8.60
CA SER A 74 8.00 -2.54 -7.89
C SER A 74 7.30 -1.24 -7.49
N VAL A 75 5.98 -1.28 -7.28
CA VAL A 75 5.19 -0.13 -6.82
C VAL A 75 5.35 0.00 -5.30
N PRO A 76 5.85 1.14 -4.79
CA PRO A 76 5.99 1.35 -3.35
C PRO A 76 4.64 1.21 -2.64
N THR A 77 4.53 0.21 -1.78
CA THR A 77 3.27 -0.15 -1.11
C THR A 77 3.45 -0.13 0.41
N LEU A 78 2.48 0.46 1.10
CA LEU A 78 2.37 0.46 2.56
C LEU A 78 1.03 -0.16 2.95
N LEU A 79 1.06 -1.30 3.61
CA LEU A 79 -0.12 -1.87 4.23
C LEU A 79 -0.27 -1.31 5.64
N VAL A 80 -1.51 -1.08 6.07
CA VAL A 80 -1.83 -0.68 7.45
C VAL A 80 -2.88 -1.66 7.97
N ASP A 81 -2.51 -2.44 8.98
CA ASP A 81 -3.43 -3.32 9.67
C ASP A 81 -4.15 -2.52 10.77
N LEU A 82 -5.48 -2.42 10.66
CA LEU A 82 -6.33 -1.71 11.61
C LEU A 82 -7.30 -2.65 12.32
N ASP A 83 -7.18 -3.96 12.09
CA ASP A 83 -8.02 -4.96 12.74
C ASP A 83 -7.34 -5.38 14.05
N PRO A 84 -7.98 -5.27 15.23
CA PRO A 84 -7.39 -5.74 16.47
C PRO A 84 -7.08 -7.25 16.49
N GLN A 85 -7.69 -8.05 15.60
CA GLN A 85 -7.31 -9.45 15.42
C GLN A 85 -5.94 -9.63 14.78
N ALA A 86 -5.39 -8.56 14.20
CA ALA A 86 -4.03 -8.50 13.66
C ALA A 86 -3.71 -9.62 12.66
N HIS A 87 -4.70 -10.04 11.85
CA HIS A 87 -4.52 -11.14 10.91
C HIS A 87 -3.47 -10.84 9.84
N LEU A 88 -3.39 -9.60 9.34
CA LEU A 88 -2.38 -9.23 8.35
C LEU A 88 -0.99 -9.22 8.98
N THR A 89 -0.90 -8.69 10.19
CA THR A 89 0.30 -8.70 11.03
C THR A 89 0.79 -10.12 11.32
N ALA A 90 -0.13 -11.04 11.65
CA ALA A 90 0.20 -12.44 11.89
C ALA A 90 0.76 -13.14 10.64
N ILE A 91 0.25 -12.81 9.45
CA ILE A 91 0.75 -13.36 8.17
C ILE A 91 2.18 -12.89 7.86
N HIS A 92 2.53 -11.66 8.23
CA HIS A 92 3.91 -11.16 8.11
C HIS A 92 4.88 -12.03 8.93
N GLY A 93 4.40 -12.63 10.03
CA GLY A 93 5.18 -13.55 10.86
C GLY A 93 5.95 -12.87 11.98
N LYS A 94 5.92 -11.54 12.06
CA LYS A 94 6.51 -10.80 13.19
C LYS A 94 5.57 -10.79 14.38
N VAL A 95 6.01 -11.41 15.47
CA VAL A 95 5.34 -11.27 16.78
C VAL A 95 5.70 -9.89 17.33
N LEU A 96 4.73 -8.99 17.39
CA LEU A 96 4.88 -7.76 18.14
C LEU A 96 4.85 -8.09 19.63
N GLY A 97 6.00 -8.03 20.30
CA GLY A 97 6.06 -8.23 21.74
C GLY A 97 5.34 -7.13 22.53
N GLU A 98 5.24 -5.92 21.97
CA GLU A 98 4.69 -4.76 22.66
C GLU A 98 3.75 -3.96 21.75
N ALA A 99 2.63 -3.50 22.33
CA ALA A 99 1.61 -2.71 21.65
C ALA A 99 2.16 -1.39 21.05
N HIS A 100 3.22 -0.84 21.66
CA HIS A 100 3.86 0.41 21.23
C HIS A 100 4.56 0.31 19.85
N ASN A 101 4.69 -0.90 19.32
CA ASN A 101 5.23 -1.18 17.98
C ASN A 101 4.15 -1.40 16.92
N SER A 102 2.90 -1.07 17.25
CA SER A 102 1.75 -1.17 16.34
C SER A 102 1.11 0.19 16.11
N VAL A 103 0.14 0.25 15.20
CA VAL A 103 -0.69 1.44 14.98
C VAL A 103 -1.37 1.96 16.26
N PHE A 104 -1.45 1.15 17.32
CA PHE A 104 -1.90 1.60 18.64
C PHE A 104 -1.07 2.78 19.19
N ALA A 105 0.24 2.80 18.95
CA ALA A 105 1.12 3.90 19.40
C ALA A 105 0.81 5.24 18.75
N LEU A 106 0.20 5.25 17.55
CA LEU A 106 -0.31 6.47 16.95
C LEU A 106 -1.42 7.07 17.83
N TYR A 107 -2.32 6.24 18.35
CA TYR A 107 -3.44 6.70 19.18
C TYR A 107 -3.01 7.06 20.60
N GLN A 108 -2.07 6.30 21.17
CA GLN A 108 -1.63 6.50 22.55
C GLN A 108 -0.63 7.66 22.68
N ASP A 109 0.40 7.68 21.84
CA ASP A 109 1.57 8.55 22.01
C ASP A 109 1.76 9.55 20.85
N ASN A 110 0.82 9.59 19.89
CA ASN A 110 0.94 10.36 18.65
C ASN A 110 2.23 10.05 17.86
N ARG A 111 2.71 8.81 17.97
CA ARG A 111 3.94 8.36 17.30
C ARG A 111 3.75 8.41 15.77
N PRO A 112 4.70 8.95 15.00
CA PRO A 112 4.62 8.94 13.54
C PRO A 112 4.46 7.53 12.97
N LEU A 113 3.57 7.37 11.99
CA LEU A 113 3.34 6.09 11.30
C LEU A 113 4.60 5.54 10.62
N GLU A 114 5.53 6.41 10.21
CA GLU A 114 6.79 6.03 9.57
C GLU A 114 7.69 5.23 10.51
N ASP A 115 7.69 5.55 11.80
CA ASP A 115 8.50 4.86 12.83
C ASP A 115 7.94 3.48 13.19
N LEU A 116 6.70 3.20 12.79
CA LEU A 116 5.98 1.96 13.04
C LEU A 116 6.03 1.01 11.83
N ALA A 117 6.53 1.48 10.69
CA ALA A 117 6.60 0.69 9.48
C ALA A 117 7.70 -0.37 9.58
N ILE A 118 7.34 -1.62 9.24
CA ILE A 118 8.26 -2.75 9.14
C ILE A 118 8.35 -3.21 7.68
N GLU A 119 9.54 -3.62 7.26
CA GLU A 119 9.77 -4.13 5.92
C GLU A 119 9.08 -5.49 5.70
N TRP A 120 8.55 -5.68 4.49
CA TRP A 120 8.00 -6.95 4.00
C TRP A 120 8.59 -7.25 2.63
N GLU A 121 9.58 -8.12 2.61
CA GLU A 121 10.30 -8.50 1.39
C GLU A 121 9.32 -8.99 0.29
N GLY A 122 9.49 -8.44 -0.92
CA GLY A 122 8.66 -8.77 -2.08
C GLY A 122 7.24 -8.18 -2.08
N ILE A 123 6.85 -7.42 -1.04
CA ILE A 123 5.53 -6.80 -0.93
C ILE A 123 5.62 -5.28 -0.72
N GLY A 124 6.46 -4.82 0.20
CA GLY A 124 6.58 -3.40 0.56
C GLY A 124 6.79 -3.23 2.06
N ARG A 125 5.99 -2.38 2.71
CA ARG A 125 6.03 -2.16 4.16
C ARG A 125 4.69 -2.42 4.82
N LEU A 126 4.70 -2.72 6.11
CA LEU A 126 3.53 -2.96 6.93
C LEU A 126 3.57 -2.06 8.17
N ILE A 127 2.45 -1.44 8.50
CA ILE A 127 2.19 -0.91 9.84
C ILE A 127 1.31 -1.93 10.54
N PRO A 128 1.84 -2.59 11.59
CA PRO A 128 1.17 -3.73 12.18
C PRO A 128 0.10 -3.31 13.20
N ALA A 129 -0.82 -4.22 13.50
CA ALA A 129 -1.89 -4.08 14.48
C ALA A 129 -1.59 -4.84 15.77
N HIS A 130 -2.29 -4.48 16.85
CA HIS A 130 -2.23 -5.16 18.13
C HIS A 130 -3.63 -5.24 18.76
N ALA A 131 -3.88 -6.25 19.59
CA ALA A 131 -5.18 -6.46 20.24
C ALA A 131 -5.66 -5.28 21.09
N GLU A 132 -4.72 -4.47 21.59
CA GLU A 132 -4.98 -3.22 22.32
C GLU A 132 -5.76 -2.18 21.49
N LEU A 133 -5.80 -2.31 20.16
CA LEU A 133 -6.66 -1.49 19.29
C LEU A 133 -8.15 -1.57 19.67
N ILE A 134 -8.62 -2.67 20.29
CA ILE A 134 -10.01 -2.78 20.80
C ILE A 134 -10.33 -1.63 21.77
N LYS A 135 -9.33 -1.16 22.52
CA LYS A 135 -9.52 -0.13 23.53
C LYS A 135 -9.56 1.27 22.93
N VAL A 136 -9.11 1.47 21.69
CA VAL A 136 -8.99 2.81 21.09
C VAL A 136 -10.34 3.52 21.02
N ASP A 137 -11.41 2.84 20.59
CA ASP A 137 -12.74 3.44 20.53
C ASP A 137 -13.29 3.79 21.93
N SER A 138 -12.94 3.01 22.95
CA SER A 138 -13.39 3.25 24.32
C SER A 138 -12.63 4.39 25.01
N ILE A 139 -11.31 4.48 24.75
CA ILE A 139 -10.41 5.45 25.37
C ILE A 139 -10.44 6.79 24.61
N PHE A 140 -10.56 6.75 23.28
CA PHE A 140 -10.41 7.92 22.40
C PHE A 140 -11.63 8.19 21.50
N GLY A 141 -12.66 7.33 21.50
CA GLY A 141 -13.88 7.53 20.70
C GLY A 141 -14.81 8.64 21.21
N LYS A 142 -14.59 9.13 22.44
CA LYS A 142 -15.03 10.49 22.81
C LYS A 142 -13.98 11.42 22.24
N GLY A 143 -14.20 11.85 20.99
CA GLY A 143 -13.25 12.65 20.23
C GLY A 143 -12.57 13.73 21.07
N GLN A 144 -11.30 13.99 20.79
CA GLN A 144 -10.53 15.02 21.48
C GLN A 144 -11.37 16.29 21.53
N ARG A 145 -11.83 16.63 22.74
CA ARG A 145 -12.40 17.95 23.00
C ARG A 145 -11.23 18.91 22.90
N SER A 146 -11.05 19.47 21.71
CA SER A 146 -10.32 20.71 21.51
C SER A 146 -10.88 21.81 22.41
#